data_AF-A0A1V5HIW9-F1
#
_entry.id   AF-A0A1V5HIW9-F1
#
_cell.length_a   1.000
_cell.length_b   1.000
_cell.length_c   1.000
_cell.angle_alpha   90.00
_cell.angle_beta   90.00
_cell.angle_gamma   90.00
#
_symmetry.space_group_name_H-M   'P 1'
#
loop_
_entity.id
_entity.type
_entity.pdbx_description
1 polymer ?
#
loop_
_entity_poly.entity_id
_entity_poly.type
_entity_poly.pdbx_seq_one_letter_code
_entity_poly.pdbx_strand_id
1 'polypeptide(L)'
;MHAADAHRPLARRAVRLYGLRMHTAPPPPAPWVRILGVDPALRCTGYAILDTDGHTMRLADCGVIRTPAKAALSECLRRLSGGMRQMVESFAPTMVAIEGGFYSKNARTAMVLGAARGTLIAVAAERQLPVYEYAPRRIKQAVCGWGQAGKEQVAAVVATLVGLDRAGVLSDATDAAATAICHANAWFTNQGLYLPKPV
;
A
#
# COMPACT_ATOMS: atom_id res chain seq x y z
N MET A 1 -7.96 -34.43 -11.63
CA MET A 1 -8.99 -34.46 -10.57
C MET A 1 -9.19 -33.03 -10.09
N HIS A 2 -10.44 -32.58 -10.05
CA HIS A 2 -10.89 -31.18 -10.14
C HIS A 2 -10.32 -30.17 -9.14
N ALA A 3 -10.19 -28.93 -9.63
CA ALA A 3 -10.10 -27.70 -8.87
C ALA A 3 -11.35 -27.46 -8.02
N ALA A 4 -11.16 -27.11 -6.74
CA ALA A 4 -12.14 -26.41 -5.92
C ALA A 4 -11.46 -25.88 -4.65
N ASP A 5 -10.92 -24.67 -4.71
CA ASP A 5 -10.75 -23.85 -3.50
C ASP A 5 -11.13 -22.39 -3.81
N ALA A 6 -12.29 -22.25 -4.45
CA ALA A 6 -12.91 -20.98 -4.74
C ALA A 6 -13.74 -20.54 -3.52
N HIS A 7 -13.44 -19.34 -3.03
CA HIS A 7 -14.29 -18.52 -2.16
C HIS A 7 -14.76 -19.17 -0.85
N ARG A 8 -13.87 -19.22 0.14
CA ARG A 8 -14.31 -19.29 1.55
C ARG A 8 -14.69 -17.88 2.04
N PRO A 9 -15.92 -17.64 2.52
CA PRO A 9 -16.29 -16.33 3.05
C PRO A 9 -15.56 -16.08 4.38
N LEU A 10 -14.72 -15.05 4.42
CA LEU A 10 -13.97 -14.63 5.61
C LEU A 10 -14.92 -14.03 6.65
N ALA A 11 -15.57 -14.87 7.46
CA ALA A 11 -16.19 -14.45 8.70
C ALA A 11 -15.09 -14.11 9.73
N ARG A 12 -14.48 -12.91 9.63
CA ARG A 12 -13.46 -12.43 10.58
C ARG A 12 -13.90 -11.09 11.17
N ARG A 13 -13.99 -11.03 12.51
CA ARG A 13 -14.40 -9.86 13.30
C ARG A 13 -13.59 -8.62 12.88
N ALA A 14 -14.25 -7.68 12.20
CA ALA A 14 -13.65 -6.40 11.85
C ALA A 14 -13.65 -5.46 13.07
N VAL A 15 -12.47 -5.02 13.50
CA VAL A 15 -12.33 -3.94 14.50
C VAL A 15 -12.31 -2.60 13.75
N ARG A 16 -13.12 -1.63 14.21
CA ARG A 16 -13.10 -0.25 13.68
C ARG A 16 -12.23 0.63 14.55
N LEU A 17 -11.02 0.92 14.10
CA LEU A 17 -10.18 2.00 14.63
C LEU A 17 -9.72 2.88 13.47
N TYR A 18 -9.68 4.19 13.69
CA TYR A 18 -9.23 5.17 12.69
C TYR A 18 -9.96 5.15 11.34
N GLY A 19 -11.19 4.63 11.29
CA GLY A 19 -11.99 4.49 10.06
C GLY A 19 -11.68 3.24 9.24
N LEU A 20 -10.77 2.39 9.71
CA LEU A 20 -10.36 1.15 9.05
C LEU A 20 -11.33 0.03 9.45
N ARG A 21 -11.78 -0.78 8.48
CA ARG A 21 -12.30 -2.13 8.75
C ARG A 21 -11.22 -3.09 8.27
N MET A 22 -10.49 -3.71 9.20
CA MET A 22 -9.43 -4.65 8.85
C MET A 22 -9.90 -6.08 9.01
N HIS A 23 -9.56 -6.90 8.04
CA HIS A 23 -9.64 -8.34 8.14
C HIS A 23 -8.22 -8.88 8.30
N THR A 24 -7.85 -9.36 9.48
CA THR A 24 -6.53 -9.98 9.69
C THR A 24 -6.39 -11.20 8.77
N ALA A 25 -5.30 -11.28 8.00
CA ALA A 25 -4.94 -12.46 7.21
C ALA A 25 -3.65 -13.08 7.79
N PRO A 26 -3.58 -14.41 7.99
CA PRO A 26 -2.34 -15.04 8.45
C PRO A 26 -1.21 -14.75 7.45
N PRO A 27 0.06 -14.70 7.89
CA PRO A 27 1.19 -14.55 6.98
C PRO A 27 1.12 -15.66 5.90
N PRO A 28 1.47 -15.35 4.65
CA PRO A 28 1.41 -16.33 3.58
C PRO A 28 2.52 -17.40 3.79
N PRO A 29 2.34 -18.63 3.29
CA PRO A 29 3.37 -19.66 3.41
C PRO A 29 4.60 -19.28 2.58
N ALA A 30 5.81 -19.61 3.03
CA ALA A 30 7.01 -19.48 2.21
C ALA A 30 6.81 -20.23 0.86
N PRO A 31 7.29 -19.70 -0.28
CA PRO A 31 8.21 -18.57 -0.45
C PRO A 31 7.53 -17.19 -0.62
N TRP A 32 6.29 -17.01 -0.17
CA TRP A 32 5.56 -15.77 -0.36
C TRP A 32 6.11 -14.63 0.51
N VAL A 33 6.09 -13.43 -0.05
CA VAL A 33 6.46 -12.17 0.58
C VAL A 33 5.21 -11.32 0.77
N ARG A 34 5.11 -10.62 1.90
CA ARG A 34 4.01 -9.69 2.20
C ARG A 34 4.50 -8.25 2.18
N ILE A 35 3.96 -7.46 1.27
CA ILE A 35 4.32 -6.06 1.02
C ILE A 35 3.19 -5.16 1.49
N LEU A 36 3.50 -4.16 2.31
CA LEU A 36 2.57 -3.07 2.63
C LEU A 36 2.82 -1.90 1.67
N GLY A 37 1.93 -1.73 0.69
CA GLY A 37 1.89 -0.55 -0.18
C GLY A 37 1.15 0.61 0.47
N VAL A 38 1.67 1.82 0.33
CA VAL A 38 1.12 3.03 0.94
C VAL A 38 1.17 4.20 -0.04
N ASP A 39 0.05 4.90 -0.20
CA ASP A 39 -0.05 6.20 -0.88
C ASP A 39 -0.25 7.30 0.19
N PRO A 40 0.83 8.02 0.59
CA PRO A 40 0.76 8.99 1.68
C PRO A 40 -0.05 10.23 1.30
N ALA A 41 -1.06 10.52 2.12
CA ALA A 41 -1.71 11.82 2.12
C ALA A 41 -2.24 12.16 3.51
N LEU A 42 -2.16 13.43 3.92
CA LEU A 42 -2.48 13.84 5.28
C LEU A 42 -3.89 13.41 5.74
N ARG A 43 -4.88 13.48 4.84
CA ARG A 43 -6.30 13.29 5.16
C ARG A 43 -6.87 11.94 4.76
N CYS A 44 -6.30 11.33 3.72
CA CYS A 44 -6.76 10.07 3.17
C CYS A 44 -5.55 9.30 2.65
N THR A 45 -4.86 8.58 3.53
CA THR A 45 -3.73 7.72 3.13
C THR A 45 -4.29 6.37 2.70
N GLY A 46 -3.99 5.96 1.47
CA GLY A 46 -4.33 4.64 0.96
C GLY A 46 -3.34 3.58 1.45
N TYR A 47 -3.82 2.35 1.66
CA TYR A 47 -2.97 1.20 1.93
C TYR A 47 -3.44 -0.06 1.18
N ALA A 48 -2.48 -0.96 0.92
CA ALA A 48 -2.72 -2.27 0.36
C ALA A 48 -1.73 -3.29 0.95
N ILE A 49 -2.24 -4.46 1.35
CA ILE A 49 -1.44 -5.62 1.76
C ILE A 49 -1.40 -6.58 0.59
N LEU A 50 -0.24 -6.71 -0.03
CA LEU A 50 -0.03 -7.57 -1.19
C LEU A 50 0.83 -8.78 -0.80
N ASP A 51 0.31 -9.97 -1.06
CA ASP A 51 1.01 -11.24 -0.93
C ASP A 51 1.46 -11.71 -2.31
N THR A 52 2.73 -12.10 -2.45
CA THR A 52 3.28 -12.56 -3.74
C THR A 52 4.41 -13.56 -3.59
N ASP A 53 4.50 -14.54 -4.49
CA ASP A 53 5.64 -15.46 -4.64
C ASP A 53 6.55 -15.11 -5.83
N GLY A 54 6.31 -13.95 -6.46
CA GLY A 54 7.00 -13.49 -7.66
C GLY A 54 6.32 -13.90 -8.98
N HIS A 55 5.39 -14.85 -8.94
CA HIS A 55 4.59 -15.25 -10.10
C HIS A 55 3.13 -14.88 -9.95
N THR A 56 2.58 -15.08 -8.75
CA THR A 56 1.20 -14.79 -8.40
C THR A 56 1.16 -13.63 -7.42
N MET A 57 0.21 -12.72 -7.60
CA MET A 57 -0.07 -11.63 -6.67
C MET A 57 -1.49 -11.78 -6.10
N ARG A 58 -1.65 -11.54 -4.81
CA ARG A 58 -2.96 -11.57 -4.12
C ARG A 58 -3.07 -10.39 -3.18
N LEU A 59 -4.20 -9.70 -3.22
CA LEU A 59 -4.49 -8.65 -2.26
C LEU A 59 -5.11 -9.27 -1.00
N ALA A 60 -4.40 -9.18 0.12
CA ALA A 60 -4.86 -9.71 1.41
C ALA A 60 -5.81 -8.72 2.13
N ASP A 61 -5.55 -7.42 2.00
CA ASP A 61 -6.43 -6.35 2.49
C ASP A 61 -6.10 -5.03 1.78
N CYS A 62 -7.04 -4.09 1.75
CA CYS A 62 -6.78 -2.72 1.29
C CYS A 62 -7.80 -1.75 1.86
N GLY A 63 -7.43 -0.47 1.93
CA GLY A 63 -8.34 0.55 2.42
C GLY A 63 -7.68 1.90 2.56
N VAL A 64 -8.23 2.72 3.46
CA VAL A 64 -7.80 4.10 3.66
C VAL A 64 -7.83 4.50 5.13
N ILE A 65 -6.81 5.22 5.59
CA ILE A 65 -6.82 5.93 6.87
C ILE A 65 -7.43 7.31 6.62
N ARG A 66 -8.67 7.53 7.11
CA ARG A 66 -9.39 8.80 6.93
C ARG A 66 -9.30 9.66 8.19
N THR A 67 -9.00 10.94 7.96
CA THR A 67 -9.00 11.96 8.99
C THR A 67 -10.05 13.04 8.67
N PRO A 68 -10.85 13.51 9.65
CA PRO A 68 -11.81 14.58 9.43
C PRO A 68 -11.17 15.84 8.85
N ALA A 69 -11.87 16.53 7.95
CA ALA A 69 -11.37 17.72 7.25
C ALA A 69 -10.91 18.84 8.21
N LYS A 70 -11.60 19.00 9.35
CA LYS A 70 -11.32 20.04 10.34
C LYS A 70 -10.30 19.63 11.42
N ALA A 71 -9.75 18.42 11.37
CA ALA A 71 -8.80 17.98 12.39
C ALA A 71 -7.47 18.75 12.29
N ALA A 72 -6.86 19.07 13.44
CA ALA A 72 -5.53 19.67 13.49
C ALA A 72 -4.46 18.74 12.90
N LEU A 73 -3.32 19.30 12.47
CA LEU A 73 -2.20 18.52 11.90
C LEU A 73 -1.76 17.39 12.85
N SER A 74 -1.59 17.69 14.13
CA SER A 74 -1.20 16.71 15.16
C SER A 74 -2.16 15.51 15.23
N GLU A 75 -3.46 15.75 15.18
CA GLU A 75 -4.47 14.68 15.16
C GLU A 75 -4.40 13.84 13.88
N CYS A 76 -4.06 14.44 12.74
CA CYS A 76 -3.83 13.69 11.50
C CYS A 76 -2.65 12.75 11.65
N LEU A 77 -1.51 13.26 12.12
CA LEU A 77 -0.29 12.48 12.28
C LEU A 77 -0.47 11.36 13.33
N ARG A 78 -1.21 11.62 14.41
CA ARG A 78 -1.59 10.61 15.40
C ARG A 78 -2.43 9.48 14.78
N ARG A 79 -3.38 9.81 13.90
CA ARG A 79 -4.20 8.81 13.18
C ARG A 79 -3.38 8.01 12.17
N LEU A 80 -2.50 8.67 11.43
CA LEU A 80 -1.61 8.01 10.47
C LEU A 80 -0.66 7.03 11.16
N SER A 81 0.03 7.47 12.21
CA SER A 81 0.91 6.60 13.00
C SER A 81 0.13 5.44 13.65
N GLY A 82 -1.03 5.71 14.25
CA GLY A 82 -1.88 4.67 14.83
C GLY A 82 -2.36 3.64 13.81
N GLY A 83 -2.85 4.09 12.65
CA GLY A 83 -3.27 3.21 11.55
C GLY A 83 -2.11 2.39 10.99
N MET A 84 -0.93 3.00 10.83
CA MET A 84 0.28 2.30 10.39
C MET A 84 0.71 1.20 11.38
N ARG A 85 0.74 1.49 12.68
CA ARG A 85 1.02 0.48 13.72
C ARG A 85 0.03 -0.67 13.64
N GLN A 86 -1.26 -0.35 13.52
CA GLN A 86 -2.32 -1.35 13.42
C GLN A 86 -2.14 -2.25 12.18
N MET A 87 -1.78 -1.69 11.03
CA MET A 87 -1.50 -2.48 9.83
C MET A 87 -0.29 -3.41 10.03
N VAL A 88 0.80 -2.90 10.58
CA VAL A 88 2.00 -3.71 10.82
C VAL A 88 1.70 -4.85 11.80
N GLU A 89 0.97 -4.59 12.88
CA GLU A 89 0.58 -5.59 13.87
C GLU A 89 -0.40 -6.62 13.32
N SER A 90 -1.38 -6.19 12.52
CA SER A 90 -2.47 -7.04 12.03
C SER A 90 -2.03 -7.95 10.88
N PHE A 91 -1.06 -7.50 10.08
CA PHE A 91 -0.68 -8.17 8.83
C PHE A 91 0.76 -8.67 8.80
N ALA A 92 1.64 -8.18 9.68
CA ALA A 92 3.06 -8.56 9.72
C ALA A 92 3.73 -8.52 8.32
N PRO A 93 3.71 -7.38 7.62
CA PRO A 93 4.42 -7.24 6.35
C PRO A 93 5.93 -7.37 6.58
N THR A 94 6.66 -7.83 5.57
CA THR A 94 8.12 -7.95 5.61
C THR A 94 8.83 -6.68 5.13
N MET A 95 8.11 -5.79 4.46
CA MET A 95 8.63 -4.57 3.85
C MET A 95 7.48 -3.59 3.55
N VAL A 96 7.84 -2.32 3.39
CA VAL A 96 6.89 -1.24 3.07
C VAL A 96 7.30 -0.58 1.75
N ALA A 97 6.34 -0.40 0.86
CA ALA A 97 6.50 0.36 -0.38
C ALA A 97 5.67 1.64 -0.29
N ILE A 98 6.33 2.79 -0.43
CA ILE A 98 5.70 4.11 -0.30
C ILE A 98 5.77 4.86 -1.63
N GLU A 99 4.65 5.47 -2.05
CA GLU A 99 4.68 6.46 -3.13
C GLU A 99 5.52 7.66 -2.68
N GLY A 100 6.60 7.92 -3.41
CA GLY A 100 7.52 9.02 -3.19
C GLY A 100 7.51 10.02 -4.35
N GLY A 101 8.53 10.87 -4.42
CA GLY A 101 8.74 11.75 -5.59
C GLY A 101 7.80 12.95 -5.70
N PHE A 102 7.38 13.51 -4.56
CA PHE A 102 6.50 14.67 -4.55
C PHE A 102 7.23 15.97 -4.91
N TYR A 103 6.92 16.51 -6.09
CA TYR A 103 7.28 17.89 -6.46
C TYR A 103 6.06 18.79 -6.23
N SER A 104 6.06 19.52 -5.12
CA SER A 104 5.04 20.55 -4.88
C SER A 104 5.63 21.93 -5.16
N LYS A 105 4.92 22.73 -5.97
CA LYS A 105 5.24 24.15 -6.14
C LYS A 105 4.97 24.96 -4.86
N ASN A 106 4.23 24.40 -3.91
CA ASN A 106 3.86 25.07 -2.66
C ASN A 106 4.58 24.44 -1.47
N ALA A 107 5.48 25.22 -0.84
CA ALA A 107 6.27 24.77 0.31
C ALA A 107 5.40 24.28 1.49
N ARG A 108 4.26 24.91 1.75
CA ARG A 108 3.35 24.49 2.82
C ARG A 108 2.77 23.10 2.54
N THR A 109 2.34 22.85 1.30
CA THR A 109 1.84 21.53 0.89
C THR A 109 2.94 20.48 0.97
N ALA A 110 4.17 20.81 0.53
CA ALA A 110 5.33 19.94 0.66
C ALA A 110 5.62 19.57 2.12
N MET A 111 5.62 20.55 3.03
CA MET A 111 5.86 20.32 4.47
C MET A 111 4.79 19.42 5.09
N VAL A 112 3.52 19.66 4.78
CA VAL A 112 2.40 18.85 5.29
C VAL A 112 2.49 17.41 4.81
N LEU A 113 2.77 17.21 3.52
CA LEU A 113 2.92 15.88 2.95
C LEU A 113 4.18 15.18 3.47
N GLY A 114 5.28 15.92 3.62
CA GLY A 114 6.51 15.44 4.24
C GLY A 114 6.29 14.96 5.67
N ALA A 115 5.49 15.67 6.47
CA ALA A 115 5.14 15.26 7.83
C ALA A 115 4.31 13.96 7.84
N ALA A 116 3.33 13.83 6.93
CA ALA A 116 2.54 12.61 6.79
C ALA A 116 3.42 11.41 6.40
N ARG A 117 4.24 11.56 5.35
CA ARG A 117 5.18 10.53 4.89
C ARG A 117 6.21 10.16 5.97
N GLY A 118 6.85 11.15 6.59
CA GLY A 118 7.84 10.93 7.65
C GLY A 118 7.26 10.19 8.84
N THR A 119 5.99 10.44 9.19
CA THR A 119 5.27 9.71 10.24
C THR A 119 5.14 8.22 9.90
N LEU A 120 4.80 7.89 8.65
CA LEU A 120 4.63 6.50 8.20
C LEU A 120 5.97 5.77 8.15
N ILE A 121 7.03 6.42 7.64
CA ILE A 121 8.39 5.89 7.62
C ILE A 121 8.89 5.62 9.04
N ALA A 122 8.71 6.58 9.96
CA ALA A 122 9.14 6.41 11.34
C ALA A 122 8.50 5.19 12.02
N VAL A 123 7.20 4.98 11.83
CA VAL A 123 6.50 3.80 12.38
C VAL A 123 7.00 2.49 11.77
N ALA A 124 7.30 2.46 10.46
CA ALA A 124 7.89 1.28 9.83
C ALA A 124 9.30 0.98 10.39
N ALA A 125 10.12 2.02 10.56
CA ALA A 125 11.48 1.91 11.09
C ALA A 125 11.50 1.42 12.55
N GLU A 126 10.55 1.86 13.40
CA GLU A 126 10.38 1.35 14.76
C GLU A 126 10.14 -0.18 14.80
N ARG A 127 9.62 -0.75 13.71
CA ARG A 127 9.37 -2.19 13.54
C ARG A 127 10.43 -2.88 12.70
N GLN A 128 11.54 -2.20 12.40
CA GLN A 128 12.66 -2.69 11.60
C GLN A 128 12.23 -3.15 10.19
N LEU A 129 11.16 -2.55 9.65
CA LEU A 129 10.71 -2.84 8.30
C LEU A 129 11.47 -1.96 7.31
N PRO A 130 12.12 -2.54 6.28
CA PRO A 130 12.74 -1.74 5.22
C PRO A 130 11.64 -1.01 4.45
N VAL A 131 11.88 0.28 4.20
CA VAL A 131 10.95 1.15 3.46
C VAL A 131 11.56 1.52 2.13
N TYR A 132 10.83 1.28 1.05
CA TYR A 132 11.24 1.57 -0.31
C TYR A 132 10.33 2.61 -0.94
N GLU A 133 10.92 3.55 -1.66
CA GLU A 133 10.16 4.63 -2.30
C GLU A 133 10.18 4.56 -3.82
N TYR A 134 9.03 4.90 -4.40
CA TYR A 134 8.82 4.87 -5.84
C TYR A 134 8.20 6.18 -6.31
N ALA A 135 8.83 6.82 -7.29
CA ALA A 135 8.25 7.99 -7.95
C ALA A 135 6.98 7.58 -8.72
N PRO A 136 5.98 8.48 -8.88
CA PRO A 136 4.68 8.13 -9.47
C PRO A 136 4.82 7.63 -10.91
N ARG A 137 5.76 8.22 -11.66
CA ARG A 137 6.10 7.78 -13.03
C ARG A 137 6.63 6.34 -13.06
N ARG A 138 7.42 5.93 -12.06
CA ARG A 138 7.96 4.57 -11.96
C ARG A 138 6.86 3.57 -11.62
N ILE A 139 5.93 3.93 -10.74
CA ILE A 139 4.74 3.11 -10.43
C ILE A 139 3.92 2.88 -11.69
N LYS A 140 3.57 3.95 -12.42
CA LYS A 140 2.84 3.86 -13.70
C LYS A 140 3.54 2.99 -14.73
N GLN A 141 4.87 3.14 -14.87
CA GLN A 141 5.66 2.33 -15.78
C GLN A 141 5.67 0.86 -15.38
N ALA A 142 5.81 0.55 -14.09
CA ALA A 142 5.84 -0.83 -13.60
C ALA A 142 4.49 -1.54 -13.73
N VAL A 143 3.38 -0.81 -13.60
CA VAL A 143 2.02 -1.38 -13.67
C VAL A 143 1.51 -1.42 -15.10
N CYS A 144 1.60 -0.33 -15.86
CA CYS A 144 0.98 -0.20 -17.18
C CYS A 144 1.98 -0.34 -18.35
N GLY A 145 3.27 -0.53 -18.09
CA GLY A 145 4.32 -0.58 -19.11
C GLY A 145 4.80 0.80 -19.59
N TRP A 146 4.15 1.90 -19.19
CA TRP A 146 4.54 3.26 -19.60
C TRP A 146 4.26 4.30 -18.50
N GLY A 147 5.16 5.27 -18.34
CA GLY A 147 5.16 6.17 -17.18
C GLY A 147 4.12 7.29 -17.17
N GLN A 148 3.36 7.49 -18.25
CA GLN A 148 2.36 8.55 -18.37
C GLN A 148 0.92 8.03 -18.37
N ALA A 149 0.71 6.78 -17.92
CA ALA A 149 -0.61 6.18 -17.74
C ALA A 149 -1.57 7.08 -16.95
N GLY A 150 -2.81 7.14 -17.42
CA GLY A 150 -3.93 7.80 -16.72
C GLY A 150 -4.35 7.02 -15.48
N LYS A 151 -5.02 7.67 -14.52
CA LYS A 151 -5.43 7.03 -13.26
C LYS A 151 -6.39 5.87 -13.49
N GLU A 152 -7.31 6.03 -14.44
CA GLU A 152 -8.30 5.02 -14.82
C GLU A 152 -7.61 3.78 -15.43
N GLN A 153 -6.55 3.99 -16.22
CA GLN A 153 -5.77 2.90 -16.80
C GLN A 153 -5.01 2.13 -15.72
N VAL A 154 -4.36 2.84 -14.79
CA VAL A 154 -3.69 2.20 -13.65
C VAL A 154 -4.70 1.37 -12.86
N ALA A 155 -5.86 1.95 -12.53
CA ALA A 155 -6.88 1.24 -11.78
C ALA A 155 -7.42 0.00 -12.51
N ALA A 156 -7.65 0.12 -13.82
CA ALA A 156 -8.08 -1.00 -14.65
C ALA A 156 -7.08 -2.15 -14.65
N VAL A 157 -5.77 -1.86 -14.70
CA VAL A 157 -4.71 -2.86 -14.72
C VAL A 157 -4.50 -3.47 -13.33
N VAL A 158 -4.45 -2.64 -12.28
CA VAL A 158 -4.35 -3.12 -10.89
C VAL A 158 -5.48 -4.09 -10.57
N ALA A 159 -6.73 -3.73 -10.90
CA ALA A 159 -7.88 -4.59 -10.66
C ALA A 159 -7.72 -5.97 -11.31
N THR A 160 -7.21 -6.01 -12.54
CA THR A 160 -6.91 -7.27 -13.25
C THR A 160 -5.79 -8.06 -12.56
N LEU A 161 -4.69 -7.40 -12.17
CA LEU A 161 -3.51 -8.07 -11.58
C LEU A 161 -3.78 -8.69 -10.21
N VAL A 162 -4.66 -8.09 -9.41
CA VAL A 162 -4.96 -8.56 -8.05
C VAL A 162 -6.35 -9.20 -7.92
N GLY A 163 -7.06 -9.40 -9.03
CA GLY A 163 -8.37 -10.08 -9.05
C GLY A 163 -9.47 -9.32 -8.31
N LEU A 164 -9.44 -7.99 -8.31
CA LEU A 164 -10.47 -7.14 -7.71
C LEU A 164 -11.65 -6.92 -8.66
N ASP A 165 -12.87 -7.03 -8.13
CA ASP A 165 -14.05 -6.54 -8.83
C ASP A 165 -14.03 -5.00 -8.86
N ARG A 166 -14.05 -4.43 -10.07
CA ARG A 166 -13.99 -2.97 -10.31
C ARG A 166 -15.11 -2.21 -9.61
N ALA A 167 -16.23 -2.85 -9.30
CA ALA A 167 -17.36 -2.21 -8.63
C ALA A 167 -17.13 -1.90 -7.13
N GLY A 168 -16.11 -2.50 -6.49
CA GLY A 168 -15.95 -2.49 -5.03
C GLY A 168 -14.76 -1.67 -4.47
N VAL A 169 -13.90 -1.10 -5.32
CA VAL A 169 -12.60 -0.57 -4.87
C VAL A 169 -12.61 0.95 -4.78
N LEU A 170 -12.24 1.48 -3.60
CA LEU A 170 -12.00 2.91 -3.39
C LEU A 170 -10.76 3.34 -4.19
N SER A 171 -10.85 4.47 -4.91
CA SER A 171 -9.77 5.00 -5.76
C SER A 171 -8.40 4.98 -5.09
N ASP A 172 -8.33 5.41 -3.84
CA ASP A 172 -7.07 5.61 -3.10
C ASP A 172 -6.42 4.29 -2.65
N ALA A 173 -7.20 3.21 -2.52
CA ALA A 173 -6.66 1.87 -2.27
C ALA A 173 -5.97 1.30 -3.51
N THR A 174 -6.37 1.76 -4.70
CA THR A 174 -5.77 1.35 -5.98
C THR A 174 -4.36 1.90 -6.15
N ASP A 175 -4.12 3.16 -5.78
CA ASP A 175 -2.79 3.80 -5.88
C ASP A 175 -1.79 3.14 -4.91
N ALA A 176 -2.25 2.78 -3.70
CA ALA A 176 -1.46 1.99 -2.76
C ALA A 176 -1.15 0.57 -3.27
N ALA A 177 -2.12 -0.11 -3.90
CA ALA A 177 -1.91 -1.42 -4.52
C ALA A 177 -0.94 -1.33 -5.72
N ALA A 178 -1.04 -0.29 -6.55
CA ALA A 178 -0.09 -0.03 -7.63
C ALA A 178 1.34 0.13 -7.09
N THR A 179 1.50 0.82 -5.96
CA THR A 179 2.79 0.98 -5.28
C THR A 179 3.34 -0.37 -4.80
N ALA A 180 2.52 -1.22 -4.18
CA ALA A 180 2.91 -2.57 -3.77
C ALA A 180 3.32 -3.44 -4.97
N ILE A 181 2.56 -3.39 -6.07
CA ILE A 181 2.87 -4.12 -7.32
C ILE A 181 4.19 -3.63 -7.92
N CYS A 182 4.41 -2.32 -7.95
CA CYS A 182 5.67 -1.74 -8.40
C CYS A 182 6.86 -2.27 -7.60
N HIS A 183 6.72 -2.37 -6.28
CA HIS A 183 7.74 -2.95 -5.41
C HIS A 183 7.92 -4.45 -5.67
N ALA A 184 6.83 -5.23 -5.74
CA ALA A 184 6.88 -6.66 -6.04
C ALA A 184 7.62 -6.94 -7.36
N ASN A 185 7.29 -6.20 -8.42
CA ASN A 185 7.97 -6.31 -9.71
C ASN A 185 9.47 -6.01 -9.56
N ALA A 186 9.85 -4.95 -8.85
CA ALA A 186 11.26 -4.62 -8.63
C ALA A 186 12.00 -5.64 -7.74
N TRP A 187 11.31 -6.24 -6.77
CA TRP A 187 11.86 -7.23 -5.84
C TRP A 187 12.19 -8.56 -6.53
N PHE A 188 11.27 -9.06 -7.35
CA PHE A 188 11.44 -10.35 -8.04
C PHE A 188 12.16 -10.23 -9.40
N THR A 189 12.21 -9.05 -10.01
CA THR A 189 12.99 -8.85 -11.24
C THR A 189 14.49 -8.80 -10.93
N ASN A 190 15.26 -9.68 -11.60
CA ASN A 190 16.72 -9.75 -11.52
C ASN A 190 17.26 -9.84 -10.07
N GLN A 191 16.59 -10.63 -9.22
CA GLN A 191 16.97 -10.85 -7.81
C GLN A 191 17.15 -9.55 -6.99
N GLY A 192 16.37 -8.50 -7.28
CA GLY A 192 16.41 -7.25 -6.52
C GLY A 192 17.53 -6.27 -6.90
N LEU A 193 18.28 -6.53 -7.98
CA LEU A 193 19.34 -5.64 -8.50
C LEU A 193 18.86 -4.21 -8.82
N TYR A 194 17.56 -4.01 -9.02
CA TYR A 194 16.95 -2.72 -9.34
C TYR A 194 16.10 -2.12 -8.20
N LEU A 195 16.21 -2.68 -6.99
CA LEU A 195 15.57 -2.12 -5.81
C LEU A 195 16.21 -0.77 -5.46
N PRO A 196 15.42 0.27 -5.16
CA PRO A 196 15.97 1.47 -4.56
C PRO A 196 16.59 1.13 -3.21
N LYS A 197 17.55 1.94 -2.76
CA LYS A 197 18.04 1.81 -1.39
C LYS A 197 16.88 2.10 -0.42
N PRO A 198 16.73 1.31 0.67
CA PRO A 198 15.80 1.65 1.71
C PRO A 198 16.10 3.05 2.26
N VAL A 199 15.05 3.77 2.64
CA VAL A 199 15.13 5.12 3.22
C VAL A 199 15.09 5.13 4.74
#